data_AF-A0A517VZR1-F1
#
_entry.id   AF-A0A517VZR1-F1
#
_cell.length_a   1.000
_cell.length_b   1.000
_cell.length_c   1.000
_cell.angle_alpha   90.00
_cell.angle_beta   90.00
_cell.angle_gamma   90.00
#
_symmetry.space_group_name_H-M   'P 1'
#
loop_
_entity.id
_entity.type
_entity.pdbx_description
1 polymer ?
#
loop_
_entity_poly.entity_id
_entity_poly.type
_entity_poly.pdbx_seq_one_letter_code
_entity_poly.pdbx_strand_id
1 'polypeptide(L)'
;MPPQSTNHLVKLLFLGVLSTYLLLIIFGVKEFQIWPQIEFLRNQGVELNFTTIYFHPHGMRFLLVSPIYPIANLLHADPNKIFSLTVVMMCVIISITLANAIALFQKVKDIWTIKLMIFLFIALLSLFMNGRLIFGFCAYSLLIYSAFLWEKESDYKKSLISLSLISLALFLSSISSGVAISFYFLAVSLMLVFLKHAFKKRTTVYTFFALYVLTLFLCYTPIICSLIHKNILFFGEGGTGILAMTQHGTLSWLRDFLELFINHMPLPPAEPEIEKHLLLKILHVGFVVLLVSFIYIYRGQFSHKPQLLFTTYCMTLILLLSSFAYSILMMAFIPAIIMLAILSSQFRSIRRHFFDGYQATTLNKT
;
A
#
# COMPACT_ATOMS: atom_id res chain seq x y z
N MET A 1 25.29 7.92 26.64
CA MET A 1 25.13 7.05 25.45
C MET A 1 23.91 6.17 25.69
N PRO A 2 22.93 6.07 24.78
CA PRO A 2 21.85 5.11 24.96
C PRO A 2 22.44 3.69 24.92
N PRO A 3 22.00 2.76 25.79
CA PRO A 3 22.57 1.42 25.86
C PRO A 3 22.38 0.70 24.53
N GLN A 4 23.48 0.28 23.90
CA GLN A 4 23.48 -0.46 22.62
C GLN A 4 22.76 -1.83 22.72
N SER A 5 22.54 -2.35 23.93
CA SER A 5 21.99 -3.68 24.18
C SER A 5 20.54 -3.88 23.71
N THR A 6 19.70 -2.84 23.76
CA THR A 6 18.27 -2.97 23.42
C THR A 6 18.06 -3.27 21.93
N ASN A 7 18.92 -2.73 21.07
CA ASN A 7 18.80 -2.88 19.63
C ASN A 7 19.12 -4.31 19.16
N HIS A 8 20.01 -5.00 19.87
CA HIS A 8 20.36 -6.40 19.56
C HIS A 8 19.23 -7.36 19.91
N LEU A 9 18.57 -7.18 21.07
CA LEU A 9 17.46 -8.03 21.49
C LEU A 9 16.29 -7.96 20.50
N VAL A 10 15.88 -6.76 20.09
CA VAL A 10 14.76 -6.59 19.16
C VAL A 10 15.08 -7.14 17.76
N LYS A 11 16.33 -7.00 17.30
CA LYS A 11 16.79 -7.65 16.08
C LYS A 11 16.69 -9.17 16.17
N LEU A 12 17.10 -9.78 17.29
CA LEU A 12 16.95 -11.22 17.51
C LEU A 12 15.47 -11.64 17.54
N LEU A 13 14.60 -10.86 18.18
CA LEU A 13 13.16 -11.11 18.16
C LEU A 13 12.59 -11.05 16.74
N PHE A 14 12.97 -10.05 15.94
CA PHE A 14 12.59 -9.97 14.53
C PHE A 14 12.99 -11.22 13.75
N LEU A 15 14.24 -11.65 13.90
CA LEU A 15 14.74 -12.86 13.25
C LEU A 15 14.01 -14.11 13.76
N GLY A 16 13.76 -14.23 15.07
CA GLY A 16 13.02 -15.35 15.65
C GLY A 16 11.58 -15.46 15.14
N VAL A 17 10.87 -14.33 15.05
CA VAL A 17 9.51 -14.28 14.48
C VAL A 17 9.52 -14.61 12.98
N LEU A 18 10.47 -14.06 12.21
CA LEU A 18 10.63 -14.38 10.79
C LEU A 18 10.93 -15.88 10.59
N SER A 19 11.88 -16.43 11.34
CA SER A 19 12.21 -17.86 11.31
C SER A 19 11.00 -18.71 11.67
N THR A 20 10.24 -18.36 12.71
CA THR A 20 9.00 -19.06 13.07
C THR A 20 8.02 -19.06 11.91
N TYR A 21 7.80 -17.90 11.27
CA TYR A 21 6.87 -17.80 10.16
C TYR A 21 7.33 -18.63 8.94
N LEU A 22 8.63 -18.62 8.64
CA LEU A 22 9.20 -19.48 7.58
C LEU A 22 9.04 -20.97 7.90
N LEU A 23 9.28 -21.40 9.14
CA LEU A 23 9.09 -22.80 9.55
C LEU A 23 7.64 -23.24 9.42
N LEU A 24 6.67 -22.37 9.73
CA LEU A 24 5.25 -22.67 9.52
C LEU A 24 4.94 -22.96 8.03
N ILE A 25 5.59 -22.25 7.10
CA ILE A 25 5.45 -22.52 5.65
C ILE A 25 6.16 -23.82 5.26
N ILE A 26 7.42 -23.99 5.69
CA ILE A 26 8.26 -25.14 5.30
C ILE A 26 7.62 -26.46 5.77
N PHE A 27 7.11 -26.51 7.00
CA PHE A 27 6.44 -27.67 7.57
C PHE A 27 4.98 -27.82 7.11
N GLY A 28 4.47 -26.93 6.24
CA GLY A 28 3.11 -27.01 5.71
C GLY A 28 2.00 -26.69 6.71
N VAL A 29 2.33 -26.08 7.85
CA VAL A 29 1.33 -25.61 8.83
C VAL A 29 0.53 -24.44 8.28
N LYS A 30 1.19 -23.58 7.50
CA LYS A 30 0.54 -22.49 6.76
C LYS A 30 0.97 -22.55 5.31
N GLU A 31 0.00 -22.45 4.41
CA GLU A 31 0.26 -22.34 2.97
C GLU A 31 -0.67 -21.29 2.35
N PHE A 32 -0.15 -20.54 1.40
CA PHE A 32 -0.90 -19.65 0.53
C PHE A 32 -1.04 -20.32 -0.84
N GLN A 33 -2.26 -20.42 -1.33
CA GLN A 33 -2.54 -21.01 -2.63
C GLN A 33 -2.29 -20.01 -3.75
N ILE A 34 -1.79 -20.47 -4.90
CA ILE A 34 -1.76 -19.66 -6.11
C ILE A 34 -3.20 -19.26 -6.47
N TRP A 35 -3.38 -18.09 -7.07
CA TRP A 35 -4.72 -17.58 -7.37
C TRP A 35 -5.42 -18.47 -8.41
N PRO A 36 -6.70 -18.86 -8.20
CA PRO A 36 -7.42 -19.71 -9.14
C PRO A 36 -7.46 -19.16 -10.58
N GLN A 37 -7.48 -17.83 -10.71
CA GLN A 37 -7.44 -17.13 -12.01
C GLN A 37 -6.16 -17.41 -12.80
N ILE A 38 -5.05 -17.67 -12.11
CA ILE A 38 -3.76 -17.97 -12.73
C ILE A 38 -3.62 -19.44 -13.04
N GLU A 39 -4.08 -20.30 -12.13
CA GLU A 39 -4.14 -21.74 -12.37
C GLU A 39 -5.01 -22.05 -13.58
N PHE A 40 -6.16 -21.38 -13.71
CA PHE A 40 -7.03 -21.49 -14.88
C PHE A 40 -6.29 -21.18 -16.19
N LEU A 41 -5.57 -20.05 -16.27
CA LEU A 41 -4.82 -19.69 -17.48
C LEU A 41 -3.73 -20.69 -17.82
N ARG A 42 -3.01 -21.16 -16.80
CA ARG A 42 -1.97 -22.16 -16.99
C ARG A 42 -2.55 -23.49 -17.49
N ASN A 43 -3.64 -23.94 -16.90
CA ASN A 43 -4.29 -25.21 -17.27
C ASN A 43 -4.89 -25.17 -18.67
N GLN A 44 -5.27 -23.98 -19.15
CA GLN A 44 -5.71 -23.74 -20.54
C GLN A 44 -4.53 -23.65 -21.52
N GLY A 45 -3.28 -23.81 -21.07
CA GLY A 45 -2.10 -23.72 -21.93
C GLY A 45 -1.83 -22.31 -22.46
N VAL A 46 -2.34 -21.26 -21.79
CA VAL A 46 -2.11 -19.88 -22.21
C VAL A 46 -0.62 -19.55 -22.10
N GLU A 47 -0.02 -19.17 -23.22
CA GLU A 47 1.38 -18.75 -23.25
C GLU A 47 1.56 -17.32 -22.74
N LEU A 48 2.69 -17.10 -22.07
CA LEU A 48 3.09 -15.78 -21.61
C LEU A 48 3.79 -15.02 -22.73
N ASN A 49 3.05 -14.16 -23.42
CA ASN A 49 3.54 -13.29 -24.48
C ASN A 49 2.97 -11.86 -24.32
N PHE A 50 3.40 -10.93 -25.17
CA PHE A 50 2.93 -9.54 -25.11
C PHE A 50 1.42 -9.42 -25.26
N THR A 51 0.80 -10.25 -26.12
CA THR A 51 -0.65 -10.23 -26.33
C THR A 51 -1.37 -10.58 -25.03
N THR A 52 -0.96 -11.66 -24.36
CA THR A 52 -1.52 -12.06 -23.06
C THR A 52 -1.28 -10.97 -22.02
N ILE A 53 -0.08 -10.42 -21.92
CA ILE A 53 0.27 -9.40 -20.91
C ILE A 53 -0.59 -8.13 -21.05
N TYR A 54 -0.78 -7.64 -22.28
CA TYR A 54 -1.45 -6.36 -22.52
C TYR A 54 -2.97 -6.47 -22.68
N PHE A 55 -3.46 -7.55 -23.27
CA PHE A 55 -4.88 -7.66 -23.65
C PHE A 55 -5.66 -8.64 -22.78
N HIS A 56 -4.99 -9.59 -22.12
CA HIS A 56 -5.69 -10.48 -21.20
C HIS A 56 -5.92 -9.81 -19.84
N PRO A 57 -7.15 -9.81 -19.28
CA PRO A 57 -7.45 -9.14 -18.01
C PRO A 57 -6.68 -9.60 -16.78
N HIS A 58 -6.09 -10.78 -16.86
CA HIS A 58 -5.27 -11.39 -15.82
C HIS A 58 -3.81 -11.58 -16.28
N GLY A 59 -3.43 -11.04 -17.45
CA GLY A 59 -2.10 -11.24 -18.05
C GLY A 59 -0.96 -10.75 -17.16
N MET A 60 -1.06 -9.52 -16.65
CA MET A 60 -0.07 -8.98 -15.70
C MET A 60 0.02 -9.79 -14.40
N ARG A 61 -1.11 -10.31 -13.90
CA ARG A 61 -1.13 -11.19 -12.73
C ARG A 61 -0.46 -12.52 -13.04
N PHE A 62 -0.64 -13.02 -14.26
CA PHE A 62 0.01 -14.24 -14.71
C PHE A 62 1.52 -14.05 -14.80
N LEU A 63 1.98 -12.92 -15.35
CA LEU A 63 3.40 -12.55 -15.36
C LEU A 63 3.99 -12.41 -13.95
N LEU A 64 3.22 -11.88 -13.00
CA LEU A 64 3.67 -11.74 -11.62
C LEU A 64 3.89 -13.08 -10.91
N VAL A 65 3.04 -14.07 -11.20
CA VAL A 65 3.07 -15.40 -10.56
C VAL A 65 3.90 -16.41 -11.36
N SER A 66 4.08 -16.21 -12.67
CA SER A 66 4.73 -17.18 -13.55
C SER A 66 6.14 -17.61 -13.12
N PRO A 67 7.00 -16.76 -12.50
CA PRO A 67 8.33 -17.20 -12.06
C PRO A 67 8.30 -18.28 -10.96
N ILE A 68 7.18 -18.46 -10.29
CA ILE A 68 7.03 -19.44 -9.21
C ILE A 68 7.12 -20.87 -9.73
N TYR A 69 6.55 -21.16 -10.90
CA TYR A 69 6.54 -22.49 -11.48
C TYR A 69 7.93 -23.03 -11.86
N PRO A 70 8.79 -22.30 -12.62
CA PRO A 70 10.13 -22.80 -12.90
C PRO A 70 10.99 -22.92 -11.63
N ILE A 71 10.81 -22.03 -10.63
CA ILE A 71 11.49 -22.14 -9.33
C ILE A 71 11.04 -23.40 -8.59
N ALA A 72 9.72 -23.67 -8.57
CA ALA A 72 9.15 -24.86 -7.96
C ALA A 72 9.66 -26.14 -8.63
N ASN A 73 9.72 -26.17 -9.97
CA ASN A 73 10.28 -27.27 -10.73
C ASN A 73 11.77 -27.50 -10.43
N LEU A 74 12.57 -26.42 -10.36
CA LEU A 74 14.00 -26.49 -10.05
C LEU A 74 14.26 -27.03 -8.65
N LEU A 75 13.43 -26.66 -7.67
CA LEU A 75 13.56 -27.08 -6.28
C LEU A 75 12.81 -28.38 -5.95
N HIS A 76 12.13 -28.98 -6.93
CA HIS A 76 11.22 -30.12 -6.73
C HIS A 76 10.23 -29.87 -5.58
N ALA A 77 9.70 -28.66 -5.49
CA ALA A 77 8.80 -28.21 -4.43
C ALA A 77 7.40 -27.90 -4.97
N ASP A 78 6.40 -27.91 -4.08
CA ASP A 78 5.05 -27.45 -4.41
C ASP A 78 5.07 -25.95 -4.78
N PRO A 79 4.50 -25.53 -5.93
CA PRO A 79 4.35 -24.12 -6.31
C PRO A 79 3.69 -23.24 -5.25
N ASN A 80 2.72 -23.74 -4.48
CA ASN A 80 2.07 -23.00 -3.40
C ASN A 80 3.04 -22.68 -2.25
N LYS A 81 3.99 -23.58 -1.95
CA LYS A 81 5.04 -23.30 -0.97
C LYS A 81 5.97 -22.19 -1.45
N ILE A 82 6.38 -22.21 -2.71
CA ILE A 82 7.22 -21.14 -3.30
C ILE A 82 6.45 -19.80 -3.34
N PHE A 83 5.16 -19.82 -3.67
CA PHE A 83 4.30 -18.63 -3.56
C PHE A 83 4.23 -18.11 -2.12
N SER A 84 4.08 -19.01 -1.14
CA SER A 84 4.03 -18.66 0.27
C SER A 84 5.32 -18.00 0.76
N LEU A 85 6.47 -18.52 0.35
CA LEU A 85 7.77 -17.90 0.64
C LEU A 85 7.89 -16.51 0.01
N THR A 86 7.35 -16.33 -1.20
CA THR A 86 7.27 -15.02 -1.86
C THR A 86 6.42 -14.04 -1.05
N VAL A 87 5.29 -14.46 -0.51
CA VAL A 87 4.45 -13.63 0.37
C VAL A 87 5.22 -13.19 1.63
N VAL A 88 5.93 -14.11 2.29
CA VAL A 88 6.75 -13.79 3.48
C VAL A 88 7.86 -12.81 3.12
N MET A 89 8.55 -13.02 1.99
CA MET A 89 9.57 -12.10 1.48
C MET A 89 9.00 -10.69 1.26
N MET A 90 7.80 -10.56 0.68
CA MET A 90 7.15 -9.27 0.51
C MET A 90 6.80 -8.61 1.85
N CYS A 91 6.38 -9.38 2.86
CA CYS A 91 6.16 -8.85 4.22
C CYS A 91 7.45 -8.24 4.80
N VAL A 92 8.59 -8.90 4.60
CA VAL A 92 9.90 -8.37 5.00
C VAL A 92 10.22 -7.07 4.24
N ILE A 93 10.05 -7.04 2.92
CA ILE A 93 10.29 -5.85 2.10
C ILE A 93 9.42 -4.68 2.57
N ILE A 94 8.13 -4.89 2.82
CA ILE A 94 7.22 -3.85 3.35
C ILE A 94 7.75 -3.32 4.69
N SER A 95 8.13 -4.21 5.61
CA SER A 95 8.63 -3.80 6.93
C SER A 95 9.89 -2.93 6.85
N ILE A 96 10.82 -3.28 5.95
CA ILE A 96 12.06 -2.54 5.76
C ILE A 96 11.78 -1.20 5.08
N THR A 97 10.99 -1.20 4.01
CA THR A 97 10.71 0.01 3.21
C THR A 97 9.93 1.05 4.01
N LEU A 98 8.88 0.64 4.75
CA LEU A 98 8.12 1.56 5.60
C LEU A 98 8.95 2.05 6.80
N ALA A 99 9.72 1.19 7.47
CA ALA A 99 10.58 1.62 8.56
C ALA A 99 11.62 2.66 8.08
N ASN A 100 12.22 2.43 6.92
CA ASN A 100 13.17 3.37 6.32
C ASN A 100 12.47 4.67 5.88
N ALA A 101 11.26 4.61 5.32
CA ALA A 101 10.48 5.80 5.00
C ALA A 101 10.21 6.65 6.26
N ILE A 102 9.81 6.00 7.36
CA ILE A 102 9.63 6.69 8.66
C ILE A 102 10.96 7.32 9.11
N ALA A 103 12.08 6.60 9.00
CA ALA A 103 13.40 7.11 9.38
C ALA A 103 13.93 8.24 8.49
N LEU A 104 13.47 8.33 7.24
CA LEU A 104 13.76 9.47 6.37
C LEU A 104 13.05 10.73 6.86
N PHE A 105 11.83 10.60 7.36
CA PHE A 105 11.00 11.71 7.85
C PHE A 105 11.38 12.17 9.27
N GLN A 106 11.69 11.25 10.18
CA GLN A 106 11.96 11.57 11.58
C GLN A 106 13.15 10.79 12.15
N LYS A 107 13.80 11.36 13.17
CA LYS A 107 14.87 10.67 13.91
C LYS A 107 14.28 9.48 14.67
N VAL A 108 14.65 8.27 14.25
CA VAL A 108 14.27 7.02 14.90
C VAL A 108 15.41 6.55 15.79
N LYS A 109 15.11 6.24 17.06
CA LYS A 109 16.09 5.69 18.00
C LYS A 109 16.34 4.19 17.79
N ASP A 110 15.29 3.44 17.47
CA ASP A 110 15.35 2.00 17.26
C ASP A 110 14.53 1.63 16.02
N ILE A 111 15.24 1.38 14.92
CA ILE A 111 14.65 1.00 13.63
C ILE A 111 14.14 -0.43 13.62
N TRP A 112 14.73 -1.32 14.43
CA TRP A 112 14.34 -2.73 14.47
C TRP A 112 13.01 -2.92 15.19
N THR A 113 12.73 -2.11 16.21
CA THR A 113 11.38 -2.06 16.81
C THR A 113 10.32 -1.69 15.76
N ILE A 114 10.58 -0.68 14.93
CA ILE A 114 9.64 -0.30 13.86
C ILE A 114 9.48 -1.43 12.84
N LYS A 115 10.58 -2.04 12.38
CA LYS A 115 10.54 -3.18 11.45
C LYS A 115 9.74 -4.35 12.02
N LEU A 116 9.96 -4.71 13.28
CA LEU A 116 9.23 -5.79 13.95
C LEU A 116 7.74 -5.52 14.03
N MET A 117 7.33 -4.32 14.45
CA MET A 117 5.92 -3.98 14.58
C MET A 117 5.21 -3.96 13.21
N ILE A 118 5.86 -3.41 12.18
CA ILE A 118 5.31 -3.42 10.82
C ILE A 118 5.26 -4.86 10.28
N PHE A 119 6.30 -5.66 10.50
CA PHE A 119 6.33 -7.05 10.04
C PHE A 119 5.21 -7.87 10.68
N LEU A 120 5.02 -7.78 12.00
CA LEU A 120 3.94 -8.48 12.70
C LEU A 120 2.56 -8.07 12.17
N PHE A 121 2.34 -6.77 11.99
CA PHE A 121 1.09 -6.26 11.46
C PHE A 121 0.82 -6.76 10.03
N ILE A 122 1.82 -6.69 9.15
CA ILE A 122 1.69 -7.13 7.75
C ILE A 122 1.59 -8.65 7.64
N ALA A 123 2.27 -9.41 8.51
CA ALA A 123 2.16 -10.86 8.59
C ALA A 123 0.75 -11.29 9.04
N LEU A 124 0.10 -10.52 9.93
CA LEU A 124 -1.31 -10.75 10.25
C LEU A 124 -2.21 -10.43 9.05
N LEU A 125 -1.96 -9.29 8.38
CA LEU A 125 -2.74 -8.91 7.20
C LEU A 125 -2.57 -9.87 6.02
N SER A 126 -1.45 -10.59 5.92
CA SER A 126 -1.21 -11.56 4.84
C SER A 126 -2.19 -12.73 4.90
N LEU A 127 -2.74 -13.04 6.07
CA LEU A 127 -3.74 -14.09 6.24
C LEU A 127 -5.05 -13.76 5.50
N PHE A 128 -5.32 -12.48 5.26
CA PHE A 128 -6.49 -12.03 4.51
C PHE A 128 -6.29 -12.20 3.00
N MET A 129 -7.35 -12.60 2.31
CA MET A 129 -7.36 -12.82 0.85
C MET A 129 -6.19 -13.71 0.36
N ASN A 130 -5.78 -14.68 1.18
CA ASN A 130 -4.76 -15.66 0.82
C ASN A 130 -3.44 -15.00 0.35
N GLY A 131 -2.96 -13.99 1.08
CA GLY A 131 -1.68 -13.31 0.81
C GLY A 131 -1.68 -12.40 -0.41
N ARG A 132 -2.75 -12.37 -1.20
CA ARG A 132 -2.82 -11.63 -2.46
C ARG A 132 -2.57 -10.13 -2.29
N LEU A 133 -3.15 -9.50 -1.26
CA LEU A 133 -3.02 -8.06 -1.03
C LEU A 133 -1.61 -7.62 -0.63
N ILE A 134 -0.75 -8.54 -0.16
CA ILE A 134 0.62 -8.21 0.27
C ILE A 134 1.44 -7.64 -0.88
N PHE A 135 1.22 -8.09 -2.11
CA PHE A 135 1.88 -7.51 -3.28
C PHE A 135 1.49 -6.04 -3.49
N GLY A 136 0.20 -5.70 -3.28
CA GLY A 136 -0.29 -4.33 -3.31
C GLY A 136 0.31 -3.49 -2.18
N PHE A 137 0.34 -4.01 -0.97
CA PHE A 137 1.01 -3.34 0.16
C PHE A 137 2.48 -3.06 -0.11
N CYS A 138 3.18 -4.02 -0.73
CA CYS A 138 4.57 -3.86 -1.15
C CYS A 138 4.71 -2.78 -2.24
N ALA A 139 3.82 -2.76 -3.22
CA ALA A 139 3.80 -1.70 -4.23
C ALA A 139 3.67 -0.30 -3.58
N TYR A 140 2.68 -0.11 -2.71
CA TYR A 140 2.46 1.16 -2.03
C TYR A 140 3.61 1.54 -1.08
N SER A 141 4.23 0.58 -0.38
CA SER A 141 5.37 0.88 0.49
C SER A 141 6.61 1.30 -0.30
N LEU A 142 6.87 0.65 -1.44
CA LEU A 142 7.95 1.02 -2.36
C LEU A 142 7.72 2.41 -2.95
N LEU A 143 6.48 2.74 -3.32
CA LEU A 143 6.12 4.07 -3.84
C LEU A 143 6.36 5.18 -2.81
N ILE A 144 5.90 5.00 -1.57
CA ILE A 144 6.13 5.98 -0.50
C ILE A 144 7.62 6.12 -0.20
N TYR A 145 8.33 5.01 -0.08
CA TYR A 145 9.77 5.04 0.17
C TYR A 145 10.52 5.74 -0.97
N SER A 146 10.17 5.46 -2.22
CA SER A 146 10.73 6.14 -3.39
C SER A 146 10.47 7.65 -3.35
N ALA A 147 9.26 8.08 -2.98
CA ALA A 147 8.93 9.50 -2.89
C ALA A 147 9.79 10.21 -1.83
N PHE A 148 10.01 9.58 -0.67
CA PHE A 148 10.77 10.17 0.42
C PHE A 148 12.28 10.14 0.17
N LEU A 149 12.78 9.08 -0.48
CA LEU A 149 14.19 8.95 -0.84
C LEU A 149 14.62 10.07 -1.78
N TRP A 150 13.76 10.38 -2.75
CA TRP A 150 13.98 11.45 -3.72
C TRP A 150 14.13 12.83 -3.07
N GLU A 151 13.28 13.14 -2.10
CA GLU A 151 13.20 14.49 -1.52
C GLU A 151 14.44 14.85 -0.70
N LYS A 152 15.01 13.89 0.02
CA LYS A 152 16.07 14.16 1.00
C LYS A 152 17.43 14.46 0.35
N GLU A 153 17.77 13.76 -0.72
CA GLU A 153 19.08 13.83 -1.36
C GLU A 153 18.93 13.55 -2.86
N SER A 154 18.77 14.60 -3.67
CA SER A 154 18.61 14.48 -5.13
C SER A 154 19.95 14.22 -5.83
N ASP A 155 20.50 13.03 -5.61
CA ASP A 155 21.63 12.45 -6.35
C ASP A 155 21.11 11.51 -7.46
N TYR A 156 21.77 11.50 -8.62
CA TYR A 156 21.44 10.63 -9.76
C TYR A 156 21.28 9.15 -9.37
N LYS A 157 22.12 8.64 -8.46
CA LYS A 157 22.01 7.25 -7.99
C LYS A 157 20.68 6.99 -7.26
N LYS A 158 20.29 7.91 -6.37
CA LYS A 158 19.02 7.83 -5.63
C LYS A 158 17.81 8.01 -6.53
N SER A 159 17.97 8.83 -7.57
CA SER A 159 17.00 9.00 -8.64
C SER A 159 16.73 7.70 -9.38
N LEU A 160 17.79 7.00 -9.78
CA LEU A 160 17.68 5.74 -10.51
C LEU A 160 17.07 4.64 -9.64
N ILE A 161 17.47 4.55 -8.36
CA ILE A 161 16.84 3.64 -7.39
C ILE A 161 15.34 3.94 -7.27
N SER A 162 14.96 5.21 -7.12
CA SER A 162 13.56 5.63 -7.03
C SER A 162 12.74 5.16 -8.23
N LEU A 163 13.29 5.32 -9.44
CA LEU A 163 12.65 4.84 -10.67
C LEU A 163 12.49 3.33 -10.70
N SER A 164 13.53 2.57 -10.34
CA SER A 164 13.46 1.11 -10.28
C SER A 164 12.41 0.64 -9.27
N LEU A 165 12.29 1.32 -8.13
CA LEU A 165 11.28 1.03 -7.10
C LEU A 165 9.87 1.30 -7.61
N ILE A 166 9.64 2.42 -8.33
CA ILE A 166 8.33 2.74 -8.93
C ILE A 166 7.95 1.71 -9.98
N SER A 167 8.88 1.28 -10.84
CA SER A 167 8.62 0.26 -11.86
C SER A 167 8.29 -1.10 -11.25
N LEU A 168 9.04 -1.51 -10.23
CA LEU A 168 8.74 -2.72 -9.48
C LEU A 168 7.36 -2.60 -8.79
N ALA A 169 7.04 -1.44 -8.22
CA ALA A 169 5.76 -1.21 -7.57
C ALA A 169 4.59 -1.25 -8.56
N LEU A 170 4.73 -0.68 -9.76
CA LEU A 170 3.72 -0.79 -10.83
C LEU A 170 3.45 -2.25 -11.17
N PHE A 171 4.51 -3.06 -11.32
CA PHE A 171 4.38 -4.49 -11.59
C PHE A 171 3.66 -5.23 -10.45
N LEU A 172 4.05 -4.99 -9.20
CA LEU A 172 3.45 -5.60 -8.01
C LEU A 172 1.99 -5.17 -7.77
N SER A 173 1.59 -3.96 -8.22
CA SER A 173 0.22 -3.46 -8.06
C SER A 173 -0.82 -4.20 -8.91
N SER A 174 -0.38 -4.98 -9.90
CA SER A 174 -1.23 -5.68 -10.87
C SER A 174 -2.13 -6.78 -10.30
N ILE A 175 -1.99 -7.12 -9.01
CA ILE A 175 -2.75 -8.15 -8.30
C ILE A 175 -4.26 -8.00 -8.35
N SER A 176 -4.79 -6.79 -8.51
CA SER A 176 -6.22 -6.49 -8.57
C SER A 176 -6.42 -5.33 -9.54
N SER A 177 -7.53 -5.31 -10.28
CA SER A 177 -7.83 -4.21 -11.20
C SER A 177 -7.93 -2.89 -10.44
N GLY A 178 -8.65 -2.90 -9.31
CA GLY A 178 -8.76 -1.72 -8.44
C GLY A 178 -7.42 -1.21 -7.93
N VAL A 179 -6.57 -2.10 -7.40
CA VAL A 179 -5.24 -1.74 -6.86
C VAL A 179 -4.32 -1.20 -7.97
N ALA A 180 -4.32 -1.82 -9.15
CA ALA A 180 -3.52 -1.36 -10.28
C ALA A 180 -3.98 0.03 -10.76
N ILE A 181 -5.29 0.24 -10.90
CA ILE A 181 -5.87 1.53 -11.31
C ILE A 181 -5.52 2.62 -10.29
N SER A 182 -5.76 2.36 -8.99
CA SER A 182 -5.46 3.35 -7.94
C SER A 182 -3.98 3.65 -7.81
N PHE A 183 -3.13 2.63 -7.95
CA PHE A 183 -1.70 2.80 -7.92
C PHE A 183 -1.21 3.61 -9.13
N TYR A 184 -1.75 3.35 -10.32
CA TYR A 184 -1.41 4.08 -11.53
C TYR A 184 -1.72 5.58 -11.40
N PHE A 185 -2.92 5.96 -10.95
CA PHE A 185 -3.25 7.37 -10.71
C PHE A 185 -2.32 8.01 -9.68
N LEU A 186 -1.98 7.29 -8.61
CA LEU A 186 -1.06 7.79 -7.59
C LEU A 186 0.36 7.97 -8.14
N ALA A 187 0.87 7.00 -8.90
CA ALA A 187 2.17 7.09 -9.56
C ALA A 187 2.21 8.29 -10.52
N VAL A 188 1.18 8.49 -11.34
CA VAL A 188 1.07 9.62 -12.27
C VAL A 188 1.03 10.96 -11.55
N SER A 189 0.27 11.07 -10.47
CA SER A 189 0.22 12.31 -9.68
C SER A 189 1.61 12.67 -9.11
N LEU A 190 2.33 11.67 -8.59
CA LEU A 190 3.68 11.83 -8.06
C LEU A 190 4.66 12.24 -9.17
N MET A 191 4.54 11.62 -10.33
CA MET A 191 5.29 11.93 -11.54
C MET A 191 5.10 13.39 -11.97
N LEU A 192 3.87 13.91 -11.97
CA LEU A 192 3.58 15.30 -12.30
C LEU A 192 4.19 16.29 -11.29
N VAL A 193 4.18 15.94 -10.00
CA VAL A 193 4.86 16.73 -8.95
C VAL A 193 6.38 16.76 -9.17
N PHE A 194 6.96 15.63 -9.59
CA PHE A 194 8.38 15.54 -9.92
C PHE A 194 8.74 16.33 -11.18
N LEU A 195 7.93 16.23 -12.24
CA LEU A 195 8.07 17.02 -13.46
C LEU A 195 8.07 18.51 -13.15
N LYS A 196 7.15 18.98 -12.30
CA LYS A 196 7.13 20.40 -11.88
C LYS A 196 8.44 20.83 -11.22
N HIS A 197 9.03 19.98 -10.37
CA HIS A 197 10.32 20.26 -9.74
C HIS A 197 11.49 20.18 -10.73
N ALA A 198 11.43 19.27 -11.70
CA ALA A 198 12.38 19.14 -12.79
C ALA A 198 12.53 20.45 -13.56
N PHE A 199 11.40 20.98 -14.03
CA PHE A 199 11.35 22.22 -14.80
C PHE A 199 11.88 23.42 -13.99
N LYS A 200 11.61 23.45 -12.68
CA LYS A 200 12.09 24.52 -11.80
C LYS A 200 13.61 24.47 -11.59
N LYS A 201 14.21 23.29 -11.46
CA LYS A 201 15.65 23.13 -11.15
C LYS A 201 16.55 23.02 -12.39
N ARG A 202 15.99 22.78 -13.59
CA ARG A 202 16.71 22.72 -14.88
C ARG A 202 17.95 21.81 -14.90
N THR A 203 17.90 20.63 -14.29
CA THR A 203 19.03 19.67 -14.39
C THR A 203 18.70 18.48 -15.29
N THR A 204 19.67 18.02 -16.07
CA THR A 204 19.55 16.92 -17.05
C THR A 204 19.03 15.63 -16.42
N VAL A 205 19.35 15.38 -15.16
CA VAL A 205 18.87 14.22 -14.39
C VAL A 205 17.34 14.22 -14.30
N TYR A 206 16.74 15.39 -14.10
CA TYR A 206 15.28 15.46 -14.01
C TYR A 206 14.60 15.25 -15.37
N THR A 207 15.23 15.66 -16.48
CA THR A 207 14.71 15.41 -17.84
C THR A 207 14.72 13.92 -18.17
N PHE A 208 15.80 13.20 -17.85
CA PHE A 208 15.84 11.74 -18.03
C PHE A 208 14.78 11.04 -17.18
N PHE A 209 14.63 11.46 -15.93
CA PHE A 209 13.61 10.94 -15.03
C PHE A 209 12.19 11.18 -15.59
N ALA A 210 11.91 12.39 -16.06
CA ALA A 210 10.67 12.78 -16.71
C ALA A 210 10.33 11.90 -17.91
N LEU A 211 11.31 11.65 -18.80
CA LEU A 211 11.13 10.80 -19.97
C LEU A 211 10.87 9.35 -19.59
N TYR A 212 11.64 8.79 -18.65
CA TYR A 212 11.43 7.42 -18.17
C TYR A 212 10.02 7.21 -17.60
N VAL A 213 9.59 8.16 -16.78
CA VAL A 213 8.25 8.23 -16.20
C VAL A 213 7.17 8.31 -17.27
N LEU A 214 7.34 9.16 -18.28
CA LEU A 214 6.41 9.28 -19.40
C LEU A 214 6.32 7.97 -20.19
N THR A 215 7.46 7.32 -20.43
CA THR A 215 7.50 6.01 -21.09
C THR A 215 6.75 4.96 -20.28
N LEU A 216 6.98 4.87 -18.96
CA LEU A 216 6.22 3.96 -18.10
C LEU A 216 4.72 4.24 -18.16
N PHE A 217 4.33 5.51 -18.11
CA PHE A 217 2.93 5.90 -18.23
C PHE A 217 2.33 5.38 -19.54
N LEU A 218 2.95 5.70 -20.68
CA LEU A 218 2.48 5.28 -22.00
C LEU A 218 2.43 3.76 -22.16
N CYS A 219 3.39 3.03 -21.61
CA CYS A 219 3.39 1.56 -21.64
C CYS A 219 2.27 0.95 -20.79
N TYR A 220 1.95 1.54 -19.62
CA TYR A 220 0.91 1.00 -18.74
C TYR A 220 -0.51 1.47 -19.11
N THR A 221 -0.67 2.60 -19.80
CA THR A 221 -2.00 3.14 -20.18
C THR A 221 -2.91 2.10 -20.85
N PRO A 222 -2.47 1.33 -21.87
CA PRO A 222 -3.33 0.35 -22.53
C PRO A 222 -3.84 -0.73 -21.57
N ILE A 223 -2.98 -1.18 -20.65
CA ILE A 223 -3.33 -2.18 -19.62
C ILE A 223 -4.39 -1.59 -18.68
N ILE A 224 -4.20 -0.35 -18.22
CA ILE A 224 -5.15 0.32 -17.32
C ILE A 224 -6.49 0.57 -18.01
N CYS A 225 -6.50 0.99 -19.27
CA CYS A 225 -7.71 1.14 -20.06
C CYS A 225 -8.46 -0.19 -20.19
N SER A 226 -7.75 -1.29 -20.47
CA SER A 226 -8.33 -2.64 -20.51
C SER A 226 -8.96 -3.05 -19.17
N LEU A 227 -8.29 -2.76 -18.05
CA LEU A 227 -8.79 -3.06 -16.70
C LEU A 227 -10.04 -2.22 -16.35
N ILE A 228 -10.06 -0.94 -16.72
CA ILE A 228 -11.24 -0.07 -16.54
C ILE A 228 -12.40 -0.59 -17.38
N HIS A 229 -12.16 -0.89 -18.67
CA HIS A 229 -13.18 -1.41 -19.56
C HIS A 229 -13.76 -2.72 -19.04
N LYS A 230 -12.92 -3.67 -18.61
CA LYS A 230 -13.38 -4.90 -17.95
C LYS A 230 -14.27 -4.63 -16.75
N ASN A 231 -13.88 -3.72 -15.86
CA ASN A 231 -14.67 -3.43 -14.67
C ASN A 231 -16.04 -2.85 -15.07
N ILE A 232 -16.10 -1.93 -16.04
CA ILE A 232 -17.37 -1.39 -16.54
C ILE A 232 -18.27 -2.50 -17.11
N LEU A 233 -17.72 -3.37 -17.96
CA LEU A 233 -18.49 -4.50 -18.52
C LEU A 233 -18.97 -5.47 -17.44
N PHE A 234 -18.16 -5.74 -16.41
CA PHE A 234 -18.50 -6.66 -15.33
C PHE A 234 -19.70 -6.17 -14.48
N PHE A 235 -19.84 -4.86 -14.29
CA PHE A 235 -20.87 -4.27 -13.42
C PHE A 235 -22.15 -3.83 -14.16
N GLY A 236 -22.23 -4.04 -15.48
CA GLY A 236 -23.33 -3.58 -16.34
C GLY A 236 -22.89 -2.41 -17.21
N GLU A 237 -23.13 -2.44 -18.51
CA GLU A 237 -22.54 -1.45 -19.42
C GLU A 237 -22.96 0.01 -19.12
N GLY A 238 -22.14 0.97 -19.55
CA GLY A 238 -22.44 2.40 -19.45
C GLY A 238 -22.49 2.97 -18.01
N GLY A 239 -23.37 3.94 -17.78
CA GLY A 239 -23.50 4.62 -16.48
C GLY A 239 -24.02 3.73 -15.36
N THR A 240 -24.79 2.69 -15.70
CA THR A 240 -25.32 1.73 -14.72
C THR A 240 -24.20 0.91 -14.07
N GLY A 241 -23.18 0.51 -14.83
CA GLY A 241 -21.99 -0.15 -14.28
C GLY A 241 -21.17 0.72 -13.37
N ILE A 242 -21.03 2.01 -13.69
CA ILE A 242 -20.31 2.95 -12.82
C ILE A 242 -21.04 3.04 -11.47
N LEU A 243 -22.37 3.10 -11.48
CA LEU A 243 -23.16 3.10 -10.25
C LEU A 243 -23.03 1.76 -9.50
N ALA A 244 -23.16 0.63 -10.17
CA ALA A 244 -23.00 -0.69 -9.56
C ALA A 244 -21.58 -0.91 -8.98
N MET A 245 -20.54 -0.36 -9.64
CA MET A 245 -19.17 -0.33 -9.11
C MET A 245 -19.08 0.45 -7.81
N THR A 246 -19.71 1.62 -7.71
CA THR A 246 -19.68 2.41 -6.46
C THR A 246 -20.47 1.74 -5.34
N GLN A 247 -21.53 1.01 -5.68
CA GLN A 247 -22.29 0.15 -4.76
C GLN A 247 -21.51 -1.09 -4.31
N HIS A 248 -20.51 -1.54 -5.06
CA HIS A 248 -19.61 -2.62 -4.64
C HIS A 248 -18.49 -2.11 -3.70
N GLY A 249 -18.17 -0.81 -3.73
CA GLY A 249 -17.15 -0.22 -2.88
C GLY A 249 -17.68 0.34 -1.56
N THR A 250 -16.94 1.28 -0.98
CA THR A 250 -17.28 1.86 0.33
C THR A 250 -18.54 2.72 0.29
N LEU A 251 -19.06 3.09 -0.89
CA LEU A 251 -20.23 3.94 -1.05
C LEU A 251 -21.57 3.20 -0.91
N SER A 252 -21.57 1.86 -0.86
CA SER A 252 -22.75 1.02 -0.58
C SER A 252 -23.58 1.54 0.59
N TRP A 253 -22.91 1.94 1.68
CA TRP A 253 -23.55 2.44 2.89
C TRP A 253 -24.32 3.75 2.71
N LEU A 254 -23.98 4.59 1.72
CA LEU A 254 -24.66 5.86 1.49
C LEU A 254 -26.04 5.58 0.89
N ARG A 255 -26.14 4.56 0.03
CA ARG A 255 -27.43 4.05 -0.45
C ARG A 255 -28.23 3.49 0.72
N ASP A 256 -27.65 2.59 1.50
CA ASP A 256 -28.33 1.97 2.65
C ASP A 256 -28.85 3.04 3.63
N PHE A 257 -28.04 4.07 3.90
CA PHE A 257 -28.41 5.20 4.74
C PHE A 257 -29.50 6.08 4.12
N LEU A 258 -29.38 6.45 2.84
CA LEU A 258 -30.39 7.26 2.14
C LEU A 258 -31.72 6.53 2.03
N GLU A 259 -31.73 5.22 1.77
CA GLU A 259 -32.94 4.40 1.75
C GLU A 259 -33.62 4.36 3.12
N LEU A 260 -32.84 4.18 4.19
CA LEU A 260 -33.34 4.20 5.56
C LEU A 260 -33.95 5.57 5.93
N PHE A 261 -33.25 6.66 5.59
CA PHE A 261 -33.60 8.00 6.04
C PHE A 261 -34.71 8.65 5.20
N ILE A 262 -34.71 8.41 3.88
CA ILE A 262 -35.67 9.01 2.96
C ILE A 262 -36.96 8.19 2.91
N ASN A 263 -36.86 6.87 2.77
CA ASN A 263 -38.05 6.06 2.44
C ASN A 263 -38.80 5.54 3.67
N HIS A 264 -38.28 5.73 4.89
CA HIS A 264 -38.88 5.23 6.14
C HIS A 264 -39.25 3.73 6.05
N MET A 265 -38.59 3.00 5.15
CA MET A 265 -38.87 1.60 4.92
C MET A 265 -38.16 0.80 6.02
N PRO A 266 -38.82 -0.21 6.61
CA PRO A 266 -38.12 -1.16 7.46
C PRO A 266 -36.96 -1.73 6.66
N LEU A 267 -35.77 -1.76 7.27
CA LEU A 267 -34.59 -2.39 6.68
C LEU A 267 -35.03 -3.74 6.08
N PRO A 268 -34.72 -4.02 4.79
CA PRO A 268 -34.89 -5.37 4.29
C PRO A 268 -34.23 -6.31 5.30
N PRO A 269 -34.89 -7.42 5.69
CA PRO A 269 -34.41 -8.29 6.74
C PRO A 269 -32.95 -8.54 6.50
N ALA A 270 -32.10 -8.16 7.47
CA ALA A 270 -30.67 -8.03 7.28
C ALA A 270 -30.14 -9.30 6.61
N GLU A 271 -29.94 -9.23 5.29
CA GLU A 271 -29.27 -10.31 4.61
C GLU A 271 -27.90 -10.42 5.29
N PRO A 272 -27.38 -11.63 5.50
CA PRO A 272 -26.10 -11.86 6.18
C PRO A 272 -24.91 -11.13 5.52
N GLU A 273 -25.11 -10.41 4.43
CA GLU A 273 -24.14 -9.57 3.74
C GLU A 273 -23.91 -8.20 4.41
N ILE A 274 -24.88 -7.65 5.15
CA ILE A 274 -24.71 -6.35 5.84
C ILE A 274 -23.63 -6.46 6.94
N GLU A 275 -23.57 -7.60 7.64
CA GLU A 275 -22.52 -7.89 8.62
C GLU A 275 -21.15 -8.12 7.96
N LYS A 276 -21.10 -8.70 6.75
CA LYS A 276 -19.84 -9.04 6.04
C LYS A 276 -18.95 -7.82 5.79
N HIS A 277 -19.51 -6.60 5.74
CA HIS A 277 -18.76 -5.39 5.43
C HIS A 277 -18.63 -4.39 6.59
N LEU A 278 -19.15 -4.70 7.78
CA LEU A 278 -19.10 -3.79 8.92
C LEU A 278 -17.66 -3.39 9.29
N LEU A 279 -16.74 -4.37 9.34
CA LEU A 279 -15.32 -4.12 9.62
C LEU A 279 -14.70 -3.15 8.60
N LEU A 280 -15.02 -3.32 7.32
CA LEU A 280 -14.50 -2.46 6.24
C LEU A 280 -15.09 -1.05 6.32
N LYS A 281 -16.37 -0.92 6.69
CA LYS A 281 -17.02 0.38 6.95
C LYS A 281 -16.36 1.10 8.13
N ILE A 282 -16.13 0.41 9.25
CA ILE A 282 -15.42 0.94 10.43
C ILE A 282 -14.01 1.38 10.05
N LEU A 283 -13.27 0.57 9.27
CA LEU A 283 -11.95 0.92 8.78
C LEU A 283 -11.97 2.19 7.91
N HIS A 284 -12.93 2.31 6.99
CA HIS A 284 -13.07 3.51 6.17
C HIS A 284 -13.29 4.76 7.02
N VAL A 285 -14.21 4.72 7.98
CA VAL A 285 -14.44 5.84 8.92
C VAL A 285 -13.18 6.15 9.72
N GLY A 286 -12.51 5.13 10.27
CA GLY A 286 -11.26 5.30 11.02
C GLY A 286 -10.15 5.96 10.20
N PHE A 287 -10.02 5.59 8.92
CA PHE A 287 -9.08 6.20 8.00
C PHE A 287 -9.44 7.65 7.65
N VAL A 288 -10.72 7.97 7.46
CA VAL A 288 -11.18 9.36 7.27
C VAL A 288 -10.87 10.21 8.51
N VAL A 289 -11.18 9.70 9.71
CA VAL A 289 -10.88 10.39 10.97
C VAL A 289 -9.37 10.62 11.13
N LEU A 290 -8.55 9.61 10.82
CA LEU A 290 -7.10 9.75 10.82
C LEU A 290 -6.63 10.83 9.86
N LEU A 291 -7.13 10.83 8.61
CA LEU A 291 -6.79 11.82 7.59
C LEU A 291 -7.15 13.24 8.03
N VAL A 292 -8.39 13.45 8.50
CA VAL A 292 -8.87 14.76 8.96
C VAL A 292 -8.05 15.25 10.15
N SER A 293 -7.78 14.37 11.13
CA SER A 293 -6.94 14.69 12.29
C SER A 293 -5.52 15.07 11.86
N PHE A 294 -4.95 14.33 10.91
CA PHE A 294 -3.62 14.60 10.36
C PHE A 294 -3.55 15.96 9.66
N ILE A 295 -4.52 16.26 8.79
CA ILE A 295 -4.64 17.56 8.11
C ILE A 295 -4.77 18.68 9.13
N TYR A 296 -5.65 18.53 10.12
CA TYR A 296 -5.89 19.55 11.13
C TYR A 296 -4.62 19.88 11.94
N ILE A 297 -3.88 18.87 12.38
CA ILE A 297 -2.64 19.02 13.17
C ILE A 297 -1.51 19.63 12.33
N TYR A 298 -1.38 19.26 11.05
CA TYR A 298 -0.26 19.67 10.20
C TYR A 298 -0.58 20.75 9.16
N ARG A 299 -1.76 21.38 9.22
CA ARG A 299 -2.22 22.36 8.21
C ARG A 299 -1.20 23.46 7.87
N GLY A 300 -0.44 23.95 8.84
CA GLY A 300 0.59 24.97 8.65
C GLY A 300 1.96 24.45 8.16
N GLN A 301 2.14 23.14 8.03
CA GLN A 301 3.42 22.51 7.67
C GLN A 301 3.44 21.93 6.25
N PHE A 302 2.29 21.81 5.58
CA PHE A 302 2.20 21.21 4.24
C PHE A 302 3.00 21.96 3.17
N SER A 303 3.13 23.28 3.29
CA SER A 303 3.94 24.12 2.40
C SER A 303 5.44 23.86 2.51
N HIS A 304 5.91 23.36 3.66
CA HIS A 304 7.33 23.22 3.98
C HIS A 304 7.79 21.76 4.06
N LYS A 305 6.86 20.80 4.17
CA LYS A 305 7.15 19.37 4.31
C LYS A 305 6.41 18.55 3.23
N PRO A 306 7.00 18.40 2.04
CA PRO A 306 6.40 17.65 0.93
C PRO A 306 6.01 16.21 1.30
N GLN A 307 6.73 15.55 2.20
CA GLN A 307 6.37 14.21 2.68
C GLN A 307 4.98 14.18 3.33
N LEU A 308 4.63 15.22 4.11
CA LEU A 308 3.31 15.32 4.74
C LEU A 308 2.23 15.48 3.69
N LEU A 309 2.47 16.37 2.72
CA LEU A 309 1.54 16.62 1.63
C LEU A 309 1.34 15.35 0.79
N PHE A 310 2.42 14.66 0.45
CA PHE A 310 2.36 13.43 -0.33
C PHE A 310 1.63 12.31 0.40
N THR A 311 1.94 12.07 1.68
CA THR A 311 1.26 11.05 2.48
C THR A 311 -0.23 11.35 2.60
N THR A 312 -0.60 12.62 2.81
CA THR A 312 -1.98 13.10 2.86
C THR A 312 -2.69 12.88 1.53
N TYR A 313 -2.05 13.28 0.42
CA TYR A 313 -2.58 13.08 -0.92
C TYR A 313 -2.80 11.60 -1.25
N CYS A 314 -1.83 10.73 -0.92
CA CYS A 314 -1.96 9.28 -1.08
C CYS A 314 -3.20 8.76 -0.36
N MET A 315 -3.35 9.14 0.92
CA MET A 315 -4.48 8.71 1.74
C MET A 315 -5.81 9.20 1.18
N THR A 316 -5.91 10.48 0.80
CA THR A 316 -7.10 11.06 0.20
C THR A 316 -7.49 10.35 -1.09
N LEU A 317 -6.53 10.12 -2.00
CA LEU A 317 -6.79 9.47 -3.28
C LEU A 317 -7.24 8.01 -3.08
N ILE A 318 -6.59 7.28 -2.17
CA ILE A 318 -6.99 5.89 -1.84
C ILE A 318 -8.41 5.88 -1.27
N LEU A 319 -8.75 6.77 -0.33
CA LEU A 319 -10.09 6.83 0.23
C LEU A 319 -11.14 7.18 -0.81
N LEU A 320 -10.86 8.16 -1.68
CA LEU A 320 -11.74 8.51 -2.79
C LEU A 320 -11.96 7.31 -3.72
N LEU A 321 -10.90 6.65 -4.15
CA LEU A 321 -10.98 5.51 -5.07
C LEU A 321 -11.53 4.24 -4.40
N SER A 322 -11.47 4.15 -3.07
CA SER A 322 -12.06 3.03 -2.31
C SER A 322 -13.59 2.98 -2.42
N SER A 323 -14.21 4.10 -2.84
CA SER A 323 -15.63 4.13 -3.22
C SER A 323 -15.98 3.11 -4.31
N PHE A 324 -15.02 2.67 -5.13
CA PHE A 324 -15.22 1.67 -6.18
C PHE A 324 -14.81 0.25 -5.78
N ALA A 325 -13.95 0.07 -4.77
CA ALA A 325 -13.50 -1.26 -4.34
C ALA A 325 -12.85 -1.27 -2.95
N TYR A 326 -13.27 -2.21 -2.09
CA TYR A 326 -12.63 -2.45 -0.79
C TYR A 326 -11.17 -2.89 -0.87
N SER A 327 -10.74 -3.54 -1.96
CA SER A 327 -9.31 -3.87 -2.14
C SER A 327 -8.41 -2.62 -2.19
N ILE A 328 -8.96 -1.48 -2.66
CA ILE A 328 -8.28 -0.17 -2.64
C ILE A 328 -8.25 0.36 -1.21
N LEU A 329 -9.38 0.26 -0.47
CA LEU A 329 -9.43 0.66 0.94
C LEU A 329 -8.31 0.03 1.77
N MET A 330 -8.03 -1.25 1.57
CA MET A 330 -6.97 -1.95 2.29
C MET A 330 -5.60 -1.31 2.07
N MET A 331 -5.35 -0.73 0.89
CA MET A 331 -4.08 -0.03 0.62
C MET A 331 -3.88 1.20 1.51
N ALA A 332 -4.95 1.75 2.12
CA ALA A 332 -4.88 2.88 3.04
C ALA A 332 -4.09 2.58 4.31
N PHE A 333 -3.91 1.30 4.68
CA PHE A 333 -3.02 0.91 5.79
C PHE A 333 -1.59 1.44 5.61
N ILE A 334 -1.11 1.53 4.36
CA ILE A 334 0.26 1.96 4.07
C ILE A 334 0.51 3.43 4.42
N PRO A 335 -0.24 4.41 3.86
CA PRO A 335 -0.11 5.79 4.31
C PRO A 335 -0.59 5.98 5.77
N ALA A 336 -1.54 5.19 6.27
CA ALA A 336 -1.97 5.26 7.67
C ALA A 336 -0.84 4.91 8.66
N ILE A 337 -0.03 3.88 8.38
CA ILE A 337 1.15 3.55 9.19
C ILE A 337 2.12 4.73 9.26
N ILE A 338 2.37 5.39 8.12
CA ILE A 338 3.23 6.58 8.06
C ILE A 338 2.62 7.74 8.85
N MET A 339 1.33 8.04 8.65
CA MET A 339 0.63 9.09 9.38
C MET A 339 0.66 8.88 10.89
N LEU A 340 0.38 7.66 11.35
CA LEU A 340 0.42 7.31 12.78
C LEU A 340 1.83 7.42 13.35
N ALA A 341 2.84 6.98 12.61
CA ALA A 341 4.24 7.13 13.03
C ALA A 341 4.63 8.61 13.18
N ILE A 342 4.16 9.46 12.28
CA ILE A 342 4.40 10.91 12.28
C ILE A 342 3.64 11.61 13.43
N LEU A 343 2.37 11.27 13.64
CA LEU A 343 1.57 11.80 14.76
C LEU A 343 2.18 11.41 16.11
N SER A 344 2.61 10.16 16.24
CA SER A 344 3.16 9.63 17.50
C SER A 344 4.41 10.39 17.97
N SER A 345 5.21 10.94 17.05
CA SER A 345 6.40 11.70 17.43
C SER A 345 6.06 13.11 17.89
N GLN A 346 5.06 13.77 17.28
CA GLN A 346 4.56 15.06 17.76
C GLN A 346 3.99 14.94 19.17
N PHE A 347 3.15 13.94 19.43
CA PHE A 347 2.58 13.75 20.77
C PHE A 347 3.66 13.48 21.83
N ARG A 348 4.73 12.76 21.50
CA ARG A 348 5.90 12.63 22.40
C ARG A 348 6.59 13.97 22.67
N SER A 349 6.69 14.83 21.66
CA SER A 349 7.29 16.17 21.81
C SER A 349 6.42 17.07 22.70
N ILE A 350 5.12 17.14 22.43
CA ILE A 350 4.15 17.92 23.21
C ILE A 350 4.13 17.44 24.66
N ARG A 351 4.07 16.12 24.87
CA ARG A 351 4.11 15.53 26.22
C ARG A 351 5.36 15.97 26.97
N ARG A 352 6.54 15.89 26.35
CA ARG A 352 7.78 16.36 26.99
C ARG A 352 7.70 17.82 27.38
N HIS A 353 7.31 18.71 26.47
CA HIS A 353 7.17 20.13 26.79
C HIS A 353 6.17 20.40 27.92
N PHE A 354 5.05 19.68 27.95
CA PHE A 354 4.08 19.81 29.03
C PHE A 354 4.63 19.35 30.39
N PHE A 355 5.31 18.19 30.44
CA PHE A 355 5.91 17.68 31.66
C PHE A 355 7.11 18.51 32.14
N ASP A 356 7.97 18.96 31.23
CA ASP A 356 9.12 19.82 31.54
C ASP A 356 8.64 21.19 32.07
N GLY A 357 7.58 21.74 31.47
CA GLY A 357 6.94 22.98 31.95
C GLY A 357 6.29 22.83 33.32
N TYR A 358 5.64 21.69 33.58
CA TYR A 358 5.07 21.38 34.89
C TYR A 358 6.18 21.23 35.95
N GLN A 359 7.27 20.51 35.66
CA GLN A 359 8.39 20.36 36.60
C GLN A 359 9.07 21.70 36.92
N ALA A 360 9.29 22.55 35.91
CA ALA A 360 9.87 23.88 36.10
C ALA A 360 8.98 24.80 36.95
N THR A 361 7.65 24.71 36.80
CA THR A 361 6.72 25.49 37.63
C THR A 361 6.58 24.95 39.06
N THR A 362 6.75 23.64 39.29
CA THR A 362 6.78 23.07 40.64
C THR A 362 8.09 23.35 41.39
N LEU A 363 9.23 23.42 40.69
CA LEU A 363 10.54 23.70 41.30
C LEU A 363 10.78 25.18 41.65
N ASN A 364 10.10 26.11 40.96
CA ASN A 364 10.18 27.55 41.27
C ASN A 364 9.23 28.01 42.40
N LYS A 365 8.47 27.08 43.01
CA LYS A 365 7.55 27.36 44.13
C LYS A 365 8.08 26.88 45.50
N THR A 366 9.30 26.38 45.53
CA THR A 366 10.08 26.09 46.73
C THR A 366 11.28 27.02 46.77
#